data_AF-A0A6P2NGZ5-F1
#
_entry.id   AF-A0A6P2NGZ5-F1
#
_cell.length_a   1.000
_cell.length_b   1.000
_cell.length_c   1.000
_cell.angle_alpha   90.00
_cell.angle_beta   90.00
_cell.angle_gamma   90.00
#
_symmetry.space_group_name_H-M   'P 1'
#
loop_
_entity.id
_entity.type
_entity.pdbx_description
1 polymer ?
#
loop_
_entity_poly.entity_id
_entity_poly.type
_entity_poly.pdbx_seq_one_letter_code
_entity_poly.pdbx_strand_id
1 'polypeptide(L)'
;MTGGTLKIGRILSNYPEAWLSRYRERAYLMIDPIALHAMSSLTPIIWCDRIFATTEQRELRIGSRMYGLSDGVSFPAHNRHGDVACVSFVRQARVSDDGDAPFDVPSWGEVVSLVRTVF
;
A
#
# COMPACT_ATOMS: atom_id res chain seq x y z
N MET A 1 29.03 -0.94 1.79
CA MET A 1 27.65 -0.48 1.50
C MET A 1 27.17 -1.23 0.27
N THR A 2 26.69 -2.45 0.43
CA THR A 2 26.27 -3.30 -0.69
C THR A 2 24.88 -2.84 -1.14
N GLY A 3 24.79 -2.34 -2.37
CA GLY A 3 23.52 -1.97 -2.99
C GLY A 3 22.66 -3.21 -3.20
N GLY A 4 21.84 -3.53 -2.20
CA GLY A 4 20.84 -4.58 -2.31
C GLY A 4 19.70 -4.09 -3.19
N THR A 5 19.51 -4.70 -4.34
CA THR A 5 18.30 -4.51 -5.15
C THR A 5 17.10 -5.05 -4.38
N LEU A 6 16.16 -4.18 -4.01
CA LEU A 6 14.89 -4.63 -3.45
C LEU A 6 14.14 -5.44 -4.52
N LYS A 7 13.74 -6.66 -4.18
CA LYS A 7 12.93 -7.52 -5.04
C LYS A 7 11.60 -7.78 -4.37
N ILE A 8 10.58 -8.04 -5.20
CA ILE A 8 9.29 -8.50 -4.72
C ILE A 8 9.35 -10.02 -4.66
N GLY A 9 9.39 -10.56 -3.44
CA GLY A 9 9.21 -11.99 -3.20
C GLY A 9 7.83 -12.49 -3.57
N ARG A 10 6.79 -12.10 -2.82
CA ARG A 10 5.42 -12.59 -3.02
C ARG A 10 4.36 -11.57 -2.64
N ILE A 11 3.49 -11.18 -3.58
CA ILE A 11 2.34 -10.33 -3.26
C ILE A 11 1.10 -11.22 -3.08
N LEU A 12 0.44 -11.08 -1.92
CA LEU A 12 -0.91 -11.60 -1.68
C LEU A 12 -1.84 -10.43 -1.49
N SER A 13 -2.64 -10.12 -2.49
CA SER A 13 -3.47 -8.92 -2.50
C SER A 13 -4.77 -9.16 -3.22
N ASN A 14 -5.81 -8.47 -2.78
CA ASN A 14 -7.09 -8.30 -3.47
C ASN A 14 -7.17 -6.93 -4.18
N TYR A 15 -6.05 -6.22 -4.34
CA TYR A 15 -6.02 -4.99 -5.14
C TYR A 15 -6.40 -5.29 -6.59
N PRO A 16 -6.95 -4.31 -7.32
CA PRO A 16 -7.21 -4.47 -8.74
C PRO A 16 -5.94 -4.93 -9.47
N GLU A 17 -6.03 -6.01 -10.27
CA GLU A 17 -4.84 -6.55 -10.94
C GLU A 17 -4.18 -5.50 -11.85
N ALA A 18 -4.97 -4.62 -12.47
CA ALA A 18 -4.47 -3.48 -13.24
C ALA A 18 -3.54 -2.56 -12.43
N TRP A 19 -3.83 -2.35 -11.14
CA TRP A 19 -2.94 -1.60 -10.25
C TRP A 19 -1.67 -2.40 -9.95
N LEU A 20 -1.78 -3.70 -9.67
CA LEU A 20 -0.62 -4.55 -9.39
C LEU A 20 0.32 -4.63 -10.61
N SER A 21 -0.20 -4.75 -11.83
CA SER A 21 0.58 -4.70 -13.06
C SER A 21 1.29 -3.36 -13.22
N ARG A 22 0.56 -2.24 -13.09
CA ARG A 22 1.16 -0.90 -13.15
C ARG A 22 2.26 -0.71 -12.10
N TYR A 23 2.05 -1.20 -10.88
CA TYR A 23 3.00 -1.11 -9.80
C TYR A 23 4.32 -1.83 -10.12
N ARG A 24 4.23 -3.02 -10.74
CA ARG A 24 5.40 -3.80 -11.19
C ARG A 24 6.09 -3.12 -12.38
N GLU A 25 5.34 -2.73 -13.41
CA GLU A 25 5.87 -2.09 -14.63
C GLU A 25 6.61 -0.78 -14.34
N ARG A 26 6.10 0.01 -13.39
CA ARG A 26 6.72 1.28 -12.96
C ARG A 26 7.79 1.11 -11.90
N ALA A 27 8.14 -0.12 -11.52
CA ALA A 27 9.10 -0.43 -10.46
C ALA A 27 8.83 0.31 -9.15
N TYR A 28 7.55 0.50 -8.80
CA TYR A 28 7.15 1.35 -7.66
C TYR A 28 7.65 0.84 -6.31
N LEU A 29 8.05 -0.43 -6.18
CA LEU A 29 8.71 -0.94 -4.97
C LEU A 29 9.92 -0.09 -4.56
N MET A 30 10.70 0.40 -5.52
CA MET A 30 11.94 1.13 -5.24
C MET A 30 11.71 2.50 -4.62
N ILE A 31 10.52 3.07 -4.83
CA ILE A 31 10.20 4.43 -4.40
C ILE A 31 9.04 4.48 -3.38
N ASP A 32 8.32 3.38 -3.18
CA ASP A 32 7.17 3.31 -2.29
C ASP A 32 7.58 3.63 -0.85
N PRO A 33 7.12 4.76 -0.27
CA PRO A 33 7.49 5.13 1.09
C PRO A 33 7.06 4.10 2.13
N ILE A 34 6.02 3.32 1.86
CA ILE A 34 5.60 2.21 2.73
C ILE A 34 6.64 1.09 2.70
N ALA A 35 7.15 0.73 1.52
CA ALA A 35 8.18 -0.30 1.38
C ALA A 35 9.49 0.16 2.03
N LEU A 36 9.91 1.40 1.78
CA LEU A 36 11.11 1.99 2.37
C LEU A 36 11.02 2.08 3.91
N HIS A 37 9.86 2.48 4.44
CA HIS A 37 9.61 2.47 5.88
C HIS A 37 9.69 1.04 6.44
N ALA A 38 9.07 0.08 5.77
CA ALA A 38 9.09 -1.31 6.19
C ALA A 38 10.51 -1.90 6.21
N MET A 39 11.46 -1.41 5.39
CA MET A 39 12.86 -1.85 5.44
C MET A 39 13.62 -1.36 6.67
N SER A 40 13.17 -0.30 7.33
CA SER A 40 13.93 0.40 8.37
C SER A 40 13.23 0.47 9.72
N SER A 41 11.95 0.12 9.79
CA SER A 41 11.14 0.23 11.01
C SER A 41 10.15 -0.93 11.15
N LEU A 42 9.80 -1.25 12.40
CA LEU A 42 8.71 -2.15 12.78
C LEU A 42 7.43 -1.40 13.20
N THR A 43 7.48 -0.06 13.26
CA THR A 43 6.32 0.72 13.68
C THR A 43 5.27 0.79 12.56
N PRO A 44 3.97 0.77 12.89
CA PRO A 44 2.94 1.01 11.89
C PRO A 44 3.12 2.37 11.21
N ILE A 45 2.77 2.45 9.92
CA ILE A 45 2.80 3.68 9.13
C ILE A 45 1.42 3.95 8.53
N ILE A 46 0.92 5.17 8.73
CA ILE A 46 -0.35 5.64 8.16
C ILE A 46 -0.08 6.24 6.78
N TRP A 47 -0.89 5.87 5.81
CA TRP A 47 -0.83 6.40 4.45
C TRP A 47 -1.40 7.82 4.48
N CYS A 48 -0.53 8.83 4.46
CA CYS A 48 -0.94 10.22 4.37
C CYS A 48 -0.10 10.96 3.32
N ASP A 49 -0.60 12.07 2.78
CA ASP A 49 0.08 12.73 1.66
C ASP A 49 1.49 13.24 2.02
N ARG A 50 1.79 13.41 3.31
CA ARG A 50 3.11 13.79 3.80
C ARG A 50 4.20 12.73 3.56
N ILE A 51 3.86 11.44 3.59
CA ILE A 51 4.87 10.37 3.41
C ILE A 51 5.25 10.18 1.94
N PHE A 52 4.44 10.70 1.00
CA PHE A 52 4.71 10.70 -0.44
C PHE A 52 5.39 12.02 -0.84
N ALA A 53 6.67 12.14 -0.53
CA ALA A 53 7.41 13.40 -0.59
C ALA A 53 7.88 13.76 -2.00
N THR A 54 8.39 12.80 -2.78
CA THR A 54 8.93 13.05 -4.12
C THR A 54 7.84 13.14 -5.18
N THR A 55 8.16 13.69 -6.35
CA THR A 55 7.23 13.76 -7.49
C THR A 55 6.74 12.36 -7.89
N GLU A 56 7.66 11.40 -7.97
CA GLU A 56 7.36 10.01 -8.34
C GLU A 56 6.51 9.31 -7.26
N GLN A 57 6.75 9.61 -5.98
CA GLN A 57 5.92 9.12 -4.88
C GLN A 57 4.51 9.69 -4.94
N ARG A 58 4.36 10.97 -5.32
CA ARG A 58 3.04 11.59 -5.52
C ARG A 58 2.32 10.99 -6.73
N GLU A 59 3.02 10.67 -7.81
CA GLU A 59 2.44 9.94 -8.94
C GLU A 59 1.95 8.55 -8.55
N LEU A 60 2.74 7.81 -7.77
CA LEU A 60 2.32 6.54 -7.18
C LEU A 60 1.05 6.73 -6.34
N ARG A 61 1.01 7.77 -5.49
CA ARG A 61 -0.14 8.09 -4.64
C ARG A 61 -1.39 8.37 -5.48
N ILE A 62 -1.28 9.23 -6.48
CA ILE A 62 -2.38 9.58 -7.39
C ILE A 62 -2.86 8.34 -8.14
N GLY A 63 -1.93 7.56 -8.70
CA GLY A 63 -2.23 6.30 -9.37
C GLY A 63 -3.01 5.35 -8.47
N SER A 64 -2.55 5.13 -7.24
CA SER A 64 -3.23 4.24 -6.28
C SER A 64 -4.68 4.69 -6.01
N ARG A 65 -4.91 6.01 -5.85
CA ARG A 65 -6.26 6.58 -5.63
C ARG A 65 -7.19 6.35 -6.82
N MET A 66 -6.69 6.39 -8.06
CA MET A 66 -7.49 6.10 -9.25
C MET A 66 -8.02 4.66 -9.28
N TYR A 67 -7.36 3.74 -8.58
CA TYR A 67 -7.81 2.35 -8.39
C TYR A 67 -8.54 2.14 -7.05
N GLY A 68 -8.99 3.22 -6.40
CA GLY A 68 -9.73 3.16 -5.13
C GLY A 68 -8.86 2.99 -3.89
N LEU A 69 -7.53 2.90 -4.02
CA LEU A 69 -6.60 2.69 -2.90
C LEU A 69 -6.25 4.03 -2.25
N SER A 70 -7.16 4.51 -1.40
CA SER A 70 -7.08 5.82 -0.78
C SER A 70 -6.24 5.79 0.49
N ASP A 71 -6.86 5.71 1.66
CA ASP A 71 -6.17 5.81 2.94
C ASP A 71 -6.04 4.44 3.59
N GLY A 72 -4.98 4.25 4.36
CA GLY A 72 -4.67 2.95 4.93
C GLY A 72 -3.59 3.02 5.98
N VAL A 73 -3.28 1.85 6.52
CA VAL A 73 -2.21 1.64 7.49
C VAL A 73 -1.43 0.41 7.09
N SER A 74 -0.12 0.46 7.28
CA SER A 74 0.78 -0.65 7.01
C SER A 74 1.56 -1.04 8.26
N PHE A 75 1.71 -2.34 8.47
CA PHE A 75 2.39 -2.97 9.59
C PHE A 75 3.61 -3.74 9.07
N PRO A 76 4.83 -3.21 9.24
CA PRO A 76 6.04 -3.95 8.92
C PRO A 76 6.26 -5.14 9.87
N ALA A 77 6.93 -6.17 9.38
CA ALA A 77 7.39 -7.31 10.17
C ALA A 77 8.74 -7.76 9.63
N HIS A 78 9.71 -8.04 10.51
CA HIS A 78 11.01 -8.59 10.12
C HIS A 78 11.17 -9.97 10.73
N ASN A 79 11.85 -10.87 10.02
CA ASN A 79 12.25 -12.15 10.57
C ASN A 79 13.74 -12.17 10.93
N ARG A 80 14.16 -13.22 11.65
CA ARG A 80 15.56 -13.43 12.07
C ARG A 80 16.54 -13.66 10.91
N HIS A 81 16.04 -13.93 9.71
CA HIS A 81 16.85 -14.19 8.51
C HIS A 81 17.09 -12.92 7.69
N GLY A 82 16.54 -11.78 8.12
CA GLY A 82 16.67 -10.51 7.41
C GLY A 82 15.58 -10.29 6.36
N ASP A 83 14.60 -11.19 6.26
CA ASP A 83 13.45 -10.97 5.40
C ASP A 83 12.54 -9.92 6.04
N VAL A 84 12.11 -8.99 5.21
CA VAL A 84 11.11 -7.98 5.57
C VAL A 84 9.76 -8.48 5.08
N ALA A 85 8.69 -8.11 5.75
CA ALA A 85 7.32 -8.23 5.30
C ALA A 85 6.57 -6.99 5.74
N CYS A 86 5.41 -6.77 5.14
CA CYS A 86 4.52 -5.67 5.44
C CYS A 86 3.10 -6.21 5.38
N VAL A 87 2.14 -5.59 6.03
CA VAL A 87 0.73 -5.97 5.94
C VAL A 87 -0.01 -4.66 5.86
N SER A 88 -0.78 -4.43 4.80
CA SER A 88 -1.45 -3.14 4.60
C SER A 88 -2.95 -3.34 4.62
N PHE A 89 -3.66 -2.46 5.30
CA PHE A 89 -5.11 -2.38 5.27
C PHE A 89 -5.47 -1.04 4.63
N VAL A 90 -6.23 -1.07 3.55
CA VAL A 90 -6.54 0.13 2.77
C VAL A 90 -8.05 0.24 2.60
N ARG A 91 -8.56 1.43 2.88
CA ARG A 91 -9.93 1.82 2.61
C ARG A 91 -10.11 1.98 1.11
N GLN A 92 -11.01 1.18 0.56
CA GLN A 92 -11.48 1.39 -0.79
C GLN A 92 -12.38 2.63 -0.81
N ALA A 93 -11.98 3.66 -1.54
CA ALA A 93 -12.87 4.79 -1.75
C ALA A 93 -14.08 4.31 -2.55
N ARG A 94 -15.30 4.54 -2.03
CA ARG A 94 -16.51 4.39 -2.83
C ARG A 94 -16.43 5.41 -3.96
N VAL A 95 -16.72 4.97 -5.19
CA VAL A 95 -17.15 5.92 -6.22
C VAL A 95 -18.36 6.60 -5.61
N SER A 96 -18.28 7.90 -5.37
CA SER A 96 -19.44 8.68 -4.95
C SER A 96 -20.47 8.57 -6.07
N ASP A 97 -21.51 7.79 -5.82
CA ASP A 97 -22.75 7.89 -6.56
C ASP A 97 -23.35 9.23 -6.13
N ASP A 98 -23.49 10.17 -7.07
CA ASP A 98 -24.15 11.44 -6.81
C ASP A 98 -25.63 11.15 -6.50
N GLY A 99 -26.00 11.18 -5.22
CA GLY A 99 -27.41 11.15 -4.80
C GLY A 99 -27.65 10.53 -3.42
N ASP A 100 -27.77 11.39 -2.41
CA ASP A 100 -28.54 11.25 -1.16
C ASP A 100 -28.64 9.88 -0.44
N ALA A 101 -27.98 9.78 0.72
CA ALA A 101 -28.61 9.27 1.95
C ALA A 101 -27.81 9.65 3.22
N PRO A 102 -28.45 10.18 4.28
CA PRO A 102 -27.79 10.48 5.54
C PRO A 102 -27.73 9.24 6.42
N PHE A 103 -26.51 8.90 6.84
CA PHE A 103 -26.20 7.94 7.91
C PHE A 103 -26.66 6.49 7.65
N ASP A 104 -25.91 5.78 6.82
CA ASP A 104 -26.00 4.32 6.73
C ASP A 104 -24.84 3.69 7.50
N VAL A 105 -25.20 2.81 8.44
CA VAL A 105 -24.28 2.15 9.37
C VAL A 105 -23.37 1.24 8.54
N PRO A 106 -22.02 1.39 8.56
CA PRO A 106 -21.17 0.56 7.74
C PRO A 106 -21.32 -0.90 8.14
N SER A 107 -21.80 -1.73 7.22
CA SER A 107 -21.64 -3.17 7.33
C SER A 107 -20.15 -3.46 7.46
N TRP A 108 -19.77 -4.31 8.42
CA TRP A 108 -18.39 -4.71 8.70
C TRP A 108 -17.77 -5.60 7.59
N GLY A 109 -18.07 -5.31 6.32
CA GLY A 109 -17.70 -6.14 5.16
C GLY A 109 -16.46 -5.67 4.39
N GLU A 110 -15.86 -4.53 4.71
CA GLU A 110 -14.86 -3.89 3.82
C GLU A 110 -13.49 -3.72 4.49
N VAL A 111 -13.13 -4.59 5.44
CA VAL A 111 -11.73 -4.70 5.86
C VAL A 111 -11.00 -5.54 4.83
N VAL A 112 -10.38 -4.85 3.88
CA VAL A 112 -9.38 -5.45 2.99
C VAL A 112 -8.17 -5.86 3.84
N SER A 113 -8.05 -7.15 4.13
CA SER A 113 -6.87 -7.73 4.76
C SER A 113 -5.83 -8.04 3.68
N LEU A 114 -4.66 -7.40 3.74
CA LEU A 114 -3.56 -7.66 2.82
C LEU A 114 -2.30 -8.05 3.59
N VAL A 115 -1.82 -9.27 3.34
CA VAL A 115 -0.51 -9.77 3.78
C VAL A 115 0.51 -9.45 2.68
N ARG A 116 1.30 -8.40 2.85
CA ARG A 116 2.39 -8.04 1.93
C ARG A 116 3.67 -8.76 2.36
N THR A 117 3.77 -10.06 2.10
CA THR A 117 5.03 -10.77 2.34
C THR A 117 6.12 -10.19 1.42
N VAL A 118 7.12 -9.52 1.98
CA VAL A 118 8.35 -9.23 1.22
C VAL A 118 9.22 -10.49 1.36
N PHE A 119 9.81 -10.93 0.26
CA PHE A 119 11.04 -11.73 0.27
C PHE A 119 12.01 -10.95 -0.61
#